data_AF-A0A2V2D7S4-F1
#
_entry.id   AF-A0A2V2D7S4-F1
#
_cell.length_a   1.000
_cell.length_b   1.000
_cell.length_c   1.000
_cell.angle_alpha   90.00
_cell.angle_beta   90.00
_cell.angle_gamma   90.00
#
_symmetry.space_group_name_H-M   'P 1'
#
loop_
_entity.id
_entity.type
_entity.pdbx_description
1 polymer ?
#
loop_
_entity_poly.entity_id
_entity_poly.type
_entity_poly.pdbx_seq_one_letter_code
_entity_poly.pdbx_strand_id
1 'polypeptide(L)'
;MAYSSKKVDISFLIFKKLIYRMPKYNLQPFIAKKMKLHISTNALAAAAFLSAAPLFLAAETYYFDTNTLSSLGYSSDIMFSQSLSIENGGSTVYLWYTKSEDGAKTYLTELPNLSETGSQGNPLHSISFGESQAGFSRTLFFDTDINVARIDNYATNFVPKMQSEEYSASVGTISGHSYYTGFYGNATNLVVGDIDNASGCVTVLGDTSRPLKSLRVTGTWNIMSNGGGARSCLYVTDTENHGIDNPDAVINRVYASTSKQSDALLSYGICYTSLTAAINADSYTWFNSFEGTAGIVVSGSESSTGTLTAVFTNSISASSNGSLWEGDRTFNRNENGGGKLALVMRSSTQTETGEYVYLNNTQTFGGDYMGFSGGVDMISGGLFLNYSATGADRTHGNLKLRKAEGAQAAVFGNSAAEVGGTFVFTDLEVSDGGGSIRVRLDLNDNLDLIFDSISLTGAAAGSGEVKISFANALGQSPEDYLAFLIAESAQEGIKVISWAQAASSDIIFTTDDEYATIMHDGVEYMFSAYNGADGLYVAYVVPEPAEWAAAFGILALAAAALRRRGR
;
A
#
# COMPACT_ATOMS: atom_id res chain seq x y z
N MET A 1 42.39 -3.11 37.08
CA MET A 1 42.23 -1.71 37.55
C MET A 1 42.41 -0.79 36.35
N ALA A 2 41.41 0.08 36.15
CA ALA A 2 41.37 1.32 35.35
C ALA A 2 41.74 1.28 33.86
N TYR A 3 40.70 1.13 33.03
CA TYR A 3 40.59 1.65 31.66
C TYR A 3 40.50 3.19 31.67
N SER A 4 41.12 3.86 30.70
CA SER A 4 40.83 5.25 30.33
C SER A 4 40.72 5.35 28.81
N SER A 5 39.50 5.64 28.35
CA SER A 5 39.14 5.81 26.95
C SER A 5 39.51 7.22 26.46
N LYS A 6 40.27 7.28 25.36
CA LYS A 6 40.44 8.52 24.59
C LYS A 6 39.28 8.67 23.62
N LYS A 7 38.51 9.75 23.80
CA LYS A 7 37.57 10.25 22.79
C LYS A 7 38.35 10.81 21.60
N VAL A 8 37.95 10.44 20.40
CA VAL A 8 38.41 11.00 19.13
C VAL A 8 37.32 11.96 18.65
N ASP A 9 37.61 13.26 18.70
CA ASP A 9 36.78 14.32 18.11
C ASP A 9 37.15 14.47 16.62
N ILE A 10 36.22 14.13 15.73
CA ILE A 10 36.31 14.44 14.29
C ILE A 10 35.30 15.55 14.02
N SER A 11 35.75 16.81 14.14
CA SER A 11 34.99 17.97 13.68
C SER A 11 35.28 18.20 12.20
N PHE A 12 34.30 17.91 11.34
CA PHE A 12 34.39 18.21 9.92
C PHE A 12 34.22 19.71 9.68
N LEU A 13 35.31 20.28 9.18
CA LEU A 13 35.48 21.60 8.63
C LEU A 13 34.85 21.61 7.22
N ILE A 14 33.69 22.24 7.02
CA ILE A 14 33.22 22.89 5.77
C ILE A 14 31.90 23.58 6.14
N PHE A 15 31.93 24.87 6.50
CA PHE A 15 30.80 25.81 6.38
C PHE A 15 31.33 27.22 6.61
N LYS A 16 32.09 27.73 5.63
CA LYS A 16 32.49 29.14 5.54
C LYS A 16 32.43 29.58 4.08
N LYS A 17 31.22 29.84 3.59
CA LYS A 17 30.92 30.86 2.57
C LYS A 17 29.39 30.93 2.41
N LEU A 18 28.90 32.16 2.30
CA LEU A 18 27.48 32.59 2.24
C LEU A 18 26.72 32.69 3.57
N ILE A 19 27.19 33.57 4.47
CA ILE A 19 26.26 34.44 5.22
C ILE A 19 26.87 35.84 5.29
N TYR A 20 26.47 36.70 4.37
CA TYR A 20 26.57 38.15 4.49
C TYR A 20 25.38 38.74 3.74
N ARG A 21 24.26 38.95 4.46
CA ARG A 21 23.37 40.13 4.36
C ARG A 21 22.07 39.88 5.14
N MET A 22 21.72 40.88 5.95
CA MET A 22 20.42 41.19 6.57
C MET A 22 20.28 40.97 8.09
N PRO A 23 19.51 41.84 8.77
CA PRO A 23 19.85 42.36 10.10
C PRO A 23 19.07 41.75 11.28
N LYS A 24 19.75 41.78 12.43
CA LYS A 24 19.33 41.63 13.83
C LYS A 24 17.82 41.69 14.13
N TYR A 25 17.27 40.61 14.72
CA TYR A 25 16.28 40.71 15.82
C TYR A 25 16.40 39.53 16.81
N ASN A 26 16.54 39.92 18.08
CA ASN A 26 16.27 39.24 19.38
C ASN A 26 16.32 37.71 19.54
N LEU A 27 17.28 37.28 20.36
CA LEU A 27 17.31 36.01 21.08
C LEU A 27 16.95 36.24 22.57
N GLN A 28 16.00 35.48 23.09
CA GLN A 28 15.97 35.06 24.49
C GLN A 28 15.64 33.56 24.60
N PRO A 29 16.13 32.85 25.63
CA PRO A 29 16.29 31.39 25.60
C PRO A 29 15.13 30.65 26.29
N PHE A 30 14.63 29.58 25.66
CA PHE A 30 13.74 28.63 26.32
C PHE A 30 14.53 27.47 26.92
N ILE A 31 14.10 27.10 28.12
CA ILE A 31 14.73 26.25 29.11
C ILE A 31 14.75 24.78 28.67
N ALA A 32 15.92 24.15 28.74
CA ALA A 32 16.10 22.72 28.53
C ALA A 32 15.42 21.90 29.64
N LYS A 33 14.30 21.24 29.32
CA LYS A 33 13.69 20.21 30.18
C LYS A 33 14.24 18.86 29.74
N LYS A 34 15.08 18.24 30.57
CA LYS A 34 15.55 16.86 30.39
C LYS A 34 14.36 15.90 30.40
N MET A 35 14.02 15.34 29.25
CA MET A 35 13.08 14.21 29.13
C MET A 35 13.89 12.93 28.97
N LYS A 36 13.70 11.99 29.90
CA LYS A 36 14.26 10.63 29.81
C LYS A 36 13.50 9.89 28.71
N LEU A 37 14.19 9.61 27.60
CA LEU A 37 13.69 8.80 26.51
C LEU A 37 13.64 7.33 26.96
N HIS A 38 12.43 6.75 27.02
CA HIS A 38 12.24 5.29 26.99
C HIS A 38 12.14 4.91 25.52
N ILE A 39 13.20 4.31 24.97
CA ILE A 39 13.20 3.76 23.62
C ILE A 39 12.56 2.38 23.72
N SER A 40 11.43 2.17 23.04
CA SER A 40 10.89 0.83 22.84
C SER A 40 11.77 0.06 21.86
N THR A 41 11.98 -1.22 22.12
CA THR A 41 12.82 -2.14 21.33
C THR A 41 12.43 -2.26 19.85
N ASN A 42 11.23 -1.80 19.47
CA ASN A 42 10.76 -1.80 18.09
C ASN A 42 11.36 -0.65 17.25
N ALA A 43 11.87 0.42 17.88
CA ALA A 43 12.44 1.57 17.17
C ALA A 43 13.89 1.34 16.69
N LEU A 44 14.64 0.43 17.32
CA LEU A 44 16.03 0.18 16.94
C LEU A 44 16.18 -0.64 15.64
N ALA A 45 15.12 -1.31 15.20
CA ALA A 45 15.09 -2.04 13.93
C ALA A 45 14.85 -1.11 12.71
N ALA A 46 14.39 0.13 12.93
CA ALA A 46 13.99 1.05 11.86
C ALA A 46 15.14 1.91 11.29
N ALA A 47 16.27 2.06 12.00
CA ALA A 47 17.28 3.09 11.68
C ALA A 47 18.56 2.61 10.97
N ALA A 48 18.62 1.37 10.42
CA ALA A 48 19.87 0.84 9.87
C ALA A 48 19.82 0.27 8.43
N PHE A 49 18.73 0.41 7.67
CA PHE A 49 18.65 -0.18 6.33
C PHE A 49 18.18 0.79 5.25
N LEU A 50 19.03 1.77 4.94
CA LEU A 50 19.05 2.47 3.66
C LEU A 50 20.49 2.49 3.18
N SER A 51 20.74 1.88 2.02
CA SER A 51 22.02 1.74 1.31
C SER A 51 23.01 0.65 1.78
N ALA A 52 22.80 -0.56 1.27
CA ALA A 52 23.91 -1.46 0.93
C ALA A 52 23.41 -2.47 -0.12
N ALA A 53 23.84 -2.32 -1.38
CA ALA A 53 23.91 -3.49 -2.27
C ALA A 53 25.17 -4.27 -1.83
N PRO A 54 25.07 -5.48 -1.26
CA PRO A 54 26.26 -6.22 -0.87
C PRO A 54 26.88 -6.85 -2.11
N LEU A 55 28.21 -6.76 -2.21
CA LEU A 55 29.01 -7.74 -2.92
C LEU A 55 28.82 -9.08 -2.20
N PHE A 56 27.95 -9.94 -2.72
CA PHE A 56 27.74 -11.28 -2.17
C PHE A 56 28.97 -12.15 -2.46
N LEU A 57 29.78 -12.44 -1.43
CA LEU A 57 30.43 -13.74 -1.36
C LEU A 57 29.32 -14.79 -1.41
N ALA A 58 29.45 -15.81 -2.27
CA ALA A 58 28.42 -16.84 -2.41
C ALA A 58 28.16 -17.46 -1.04
N ALA A 59 26.97 -17.21 -0.49
CA ALA A 59 26.53 -17.81 0.76
C ALA A 59 26.58 -19.33 0.64
N GLU A 60 27.08 -20.02 1.66
CA GLU A 60 27.06 -21.49 1.65
C GLU A 60 25.60 -21.96 1.65
N THR A 61 25.25 -22.92 0.78
CA THR A 61 23.89 -23.44 0.68
C THR A 61 23.77 -24.75 1.45
N TYR A 62 22.93 -24.75 2.49
CA TYR A 62 22.49 -25.94 3.18
C TYR A 62 21.24 -26.51 2.52
N TYR A 63 21.26 -27.80 2.23
CA TYR A 63 20.15 -28.51 1.64
C TYR A 63 19.49 -29.40 2.69
N PHE A 64 18.15 -29.34 2.75
CA PHE A 64 17.34 -30.27 3.53
C PHE A 64 16.76 -31.35 2.61
N ASP A 65 17.06 -32.62 2.91
CA ASP A 65 16.69 -33.79 2.11
C ASP A 65 15.24 -34.23 2.37
N THR A 66 14.29 -33.42 1.89
CA THR A 66 12.84 -33.68 1.93
C THR A 66 12.46 -35.01 1.26
N ASN A 67 13.16 -35.42 0.22
CA ASN A 67 12.98 -36.72 -0.45
C ASN A 67 13.29 -37.90 0.48
N THR A 68 14.42 -37.84 1.18
CA THR A 68 14.79 -38.87 2.15
C THR A 68 13.80 -38.87 3.32
N LEU A 69 13.45 -37.70 3.86
CA LEU A 69 12.43 -37.60 4.92
C LEU A 69 11.09 -38.24 4.48
N SER A 70 10.67 -37.99 3.24
CA SER A 70 9.46 -38.58 2.66
C SER A 70 9.57 -40.09 2.46
N SER A 71 10.70 -40.60 1.96
CA SER A 71 10.87 -42.04 1.67
C SER A 71 10.97 -42.88 2.94
N LEU A 72 11.42 -42.28 4.04
CA LEU A 72 11.42 -42.88 5.37
C LEU A 72 10.01 -43.00 5.98
N GLY A 73 8.97 -42.47 5.31
CA GLY A 73 7.60 -42.55 5.80
C GLY A 73 7.33 -41.67 7.03
N TYR A 74 8.17 -40.65 7.27
CA TYR A 74 8.04 -39.79 8.43
C TYR A 74 6.70 -39.04 8.36
N SER A 75 5.81 -39.33 9.31
CA SER A 75 4.42 -38.89 9.28
C SER A 75 4.15 -37.58 10.02
N SER A 76 5.07 -37.14 10.87
CA SER A 76 4.94 -35.93 11.68
C SER A 76 5.74 -34.76 11.11
N ASP A 77 5.35 -33.56 11.51
CA ASP A 77 6.20 -32.38 11.41
C ASP A 77 7.48 -32.55 12.23
N ILE A 78 8.51 -31.74 11.95
CA ILE A 78 9.84 -31.88 12.56
C ILE A 78 10.34 -30.54 13.10
N MET A 79 10.93 -30.57 14.29
CA MET A 79 11.64 -29.44 14.89
C MET A 79 13.02 -29.28 14.24
N PHE A 80 13.49 -28.06 14.05
CA PHE A 80 14.82 -27.80 13.51
C PHE A 80 15.90 -28.43 14.40
N SER A 81 15.81 -28.29 15.72
CA SER A 81 16.68 -28.97 16.70
C SER A 81 16.73 -30.50 16.60
N GLN A 82 15.72 -31.13 15.98
CA GLN A 82 15.59 -32.57 15.79
C GLN A 82 15.86 -33.01 14.35
N SER A 83 16.14 -32.06 13.46
CA SER A 83 16.15 -32.29 12.01
C SER A 83 17.51 -32.75 11.47
N LEU A 84 18.53 -32.90 12.32
CA LEU A 84 19.87 -33.31 11.87
C LEU A 84 19.86 -34.70 11.24
N SER A 85 19.28 -35.67 11.94
CA SER A 85 19.28 -37.08 11.54
C SER A 85 18.11 -37.85 12.12
N ILE A 86 17.73 -38.94 11.45
CA ILE A 86 16.70 -39.88 11.89
C ILE A 86 17.32 -41.28 11.99
N GLU A 87 16.95 -42.03 13.03
CA GLU A 87 17.26 -43.46 13.13
C GLU A 87 16.28 -44.28 12.29
N ASN A 88 16.78 -45.05 11.32
CA ASN A 88 15.99 -45.97 10.52
C ASN A 88 16.68 -47.34 10.42
N GLY A 89 16.03 -48.39 10.91
CA GLY A 89 16.56 -49.76 10.82
C GLY A 89 17.92 -49.97 11.49
N GLY A 90 18.23 -49.19 12.53
CA GLY A 90 19.53 -49.24 13.24
C GLY A 90 20.66 -48.47 12.55
N SER A 91 20.35 -47.64 11.55
CA SER A 91 21.30 -46.73 10.90
C SER A 91 20.84 -45.28 11.04
N THR A 92 21.78 -44.40 11.33
CA THR A 92 21.57 -42.94 11.35
C THR A 92 21.55 -42.40 9.92
N VAL A 93 20.48 -41.71 9.55
CA VAL A 93 20.31 -41.05 8.26
C VAL A 93 20.29 -39.54 8.47
N TYR A 94 21.28 -38.82 7.94
CA TYR A 94 21.36 -37.37 8.03
C TYR A 94 20.48 -36.69 6.97
N LEU A 95 19.80 -35.61 7.36
CA LEU A 95 18.86 -34.89 6.48
C LEU A 95 19.42 -33.58 5.95
N TRP A 96 20.47 -33.03 6.57
CA TRP A 96 21.13 -31.82 6.10
C TRP A 96 22.43 -32.13 5.38
N TYR A 97 22.70 -31.44 4.29
CA TYR A 97 23.93 -31.61 3.52
C TYR A 97 24.31 -30.33 2.75
N THR A 98 25.57 -30.23 2.36
CA THR A 98 26.05 -29.25 1.37
C THR A 98 26.38 -29.95 0.06
N LYS A 99 26.54 -29.19 -1.02
CA LYS A 99 26.99 -29.71 -2.33
C LYS A 99 28.33 -29.07 -2.70
N SER A 100 29.28 -29.88 -3.15
CA SER A 100 30.48 -29.39 -3.82
C SER A 100 30.16 -28.89 -5.24
N GLU A 101 31.14 -28.25 -5.89
CA GLU A 101 31.00 -27.71 -7.25
C GLU A 101 30.59 -28.76 -8.31
N ASP A 102 30.97 -30.03 -8.11
CA ASP A 102 30.59 -31.17 -8.96
C ASP A 102 29.24 -31.80 -8.60
N GLY A 103 28.56 -31.28 -7.57
CA GLY A 103 27.24 -31.72 -7.11
C GLY A 103 27.25 -32.88 -6.12
N ALA A 104 28.42 -33.35 -5.65
CA ALA A 104 28.48 -34.40 -4.64
C ALA A 104 27.94 -33.90 -3.28
N LYS A 105 27.13 -34.74 -2.62
CA LYS A 105 26.53 -34.43 -1.31
C LYS A 105 27.55 -34.68 -0.19
N THR A 106 27.70 -33.71 0.71
CA THR A 106 28.40 -33.88 1.98
C THR A 106 27.41 -33.69 3.11
N TYR A 107 27.04 -34.78 3.79
CA TYR A 107 26.08 -34.74 4.89
C TYR A 107 26.67 -34.07 6.14
N LEU A 108 25.86 -33.21 6.77
CA LEU A 108 26.25 -32.51 8.00
C LEU A 108 26.14 -33.45 9.20
N THR A 109 27.09 -33.34 10.12
CA THR A 109 27.07 -34.06 11.41
C THR A 109 26.68 -33.17 12.58
N GLU A 110 26.42 -31.89 12.31
CA GLU A 110 25.91 -30.88 13.23
C GLU A 110 24.83 -30.07 12.50
N LEU A 111 23.92 -29.44 13.24
CA LEU A 111 22.90 -28.59 12.64
C LEU A 111 23.54 -27.34 12.02
N PRO A 112 23.04 -26.87 10.87
CA PRO A 112 23.54 -25.64 10.28
C PRO A 112 23.24 -24.44 11.20
N ASN A 113 24.19 -23.51 11.31
CA ASN A 113 24.00 -22.30 12.08
C ASN A 113 23.24 -21.24 11.26
N LEU A 114 21.92 -21.27 11.31
CA LEU A 114 21.06 -20.41 10.49
C LEU A 114 20.95 -18.97 10.97
N SER A 115 21.53 -18.61 12.12
CA SER A 115 21.49 -17.24 12.67
C SER A 115 22.81 -16.48 12.49
N GLU A 116 23.83 -17.12 11.93
CA GLU A 116 25.16 -16.55 11.80
C GLU A 116 25.18 -15.35 10.84
N THR A 117 25.85 -14.29 11.27
CA THR A 117 26.00 -13.06 10.49
C THR A 117 27.45 -12.78 10.15
N GLY A 118 27.68 -12.32 8.94
CA GLY A 118 28.95 -11.78 8.52
C GLY A 118 29.26 -10.43 9.19
N SER A 119 30.42 -9.87 8.87
CA SER A 119 30.96 -8.63 9.45
C SER A 119 30.12 -7.36 9.22
N GLN A 120 29.00 -7.44 8.51
CA GLN A 120 28.03 -6.36 8.30
C GLN A 120 26.58 -6.76 8.61
N GLY A 121 26.36 -7.84 9.36
CA GLY A 121 25.00 -8.35 9.62
C GLY A 121 24.39 -9.12 8.44
N ASN A 122 25.11 -9.22 7.32
CA ASN A 122 24.66 -9.99 6.16
C ASN A 122 24.57 -11.47 6.51
N PRO A 123 23.51 -12.17 6.09
CA PRO A 123 23.42 -13.61 6.28
C PRO A 123 24.51 -14.32 5.48
N LEU A 124 25.11 -15.35 6.08
CA LEU A 124 26.20 -16.12 5.47
C LEU A 124 25.72 -17.35 4.70
N HIS A 125 24.46 -17.75 4.90
CA HIS A 125 23.96 -19.06 4.52
C HIS A 125 22.66 -18.98 3.73
N SER A 126 22.44 -19.93 2.84
CA SER A 126 21.17 -20.16 2.14
C SER A 126 20.60 -21.52 2.51
N ILE A 127 19.28 -21.67 2.43
CA ILE A 127 18.59 -22.94 2.62
C ILE A 127 17.94 -23.35 1.31
N SER A 128 18.07 -24.62 0.94
CA SER A 128 17.32 -25.21 -0.15
C SER A 128 16.58 -26.46 0.32
N PHE A 129 15.26 -26.44 0.20
CA PHE A 129 14.44 -27.62 0.37
C PHE A 129 14.41 -28.36 -0.96
N GLY A 130 14.97 -29.58 -0.98
CA GLY A 130 15.01 -30.40 -2.19
C GLY A 130 13.61 -30.73 -2.72
N GLU A 131 13.53 -31.25 -3.95
CA GLU A 131 12.27 -31.79 -4.47
C GLU A 131 11.70 -32.83 -3.51
N SER A 132 10.37 -32.89 -3.36
CA SER A 132 9.68 -33.90 -2.58
C SER A 132 8.78 -34.75 -3.49
N GLN A 133 8.48 -35.98 -3.08
CA GLN A 133 7.47 -36.78 -3.77
C GLN A 133 6.08 -36.13 -3.67
N ALA A 134 5.26 -36.31 -4.71
CA ALA A 134 3.90 -35.81 -4.73
C ALA A 134 3.09 -36.34 -3.53
N GLY A 135 2.39 -35.44 -2.82
CA GLY A 135 1.56 -35.77 -1.66
C GLY A 135 2.28 -35.71 -0.30
N PHE A 136 3.58 -35.45 -0.27
CA PHE A 136 4.29 -35.16 0.98
C PHE A 136 4.01 -33.72 1.42
N SER A 137 3.34 -33.53 2.56
CA SER A 137 3.05 -32.21 3.15
C SER A 137 3.50 -32.20 4.60
N ARG A 138 4.53 -31.41 4.93
CA ARG A 138 5.12 -31.35 6.28
C ARG A 138 5.59 -29.94 6.61
N THR A 139 5.67 -29.68 7.91
CA THR A 139 6.19 -28.44 8.46
C THR A 139 7.58 -28.67 9.07
N LEU A 140 8.52 -27.76 8.77
CA LEU A 140 9.75 -27.61 9.56
C LEU A 140 9.54 -26.46 10.54
N PHE A 141 9.57 -26.78 11.83
CA PHE A 141 9.46 -25.80 12.90
C PHE A 141 10.83 -25.31 13.32
N PHE A 142 11.13 -24.04 13.06
CA PHE A 142 12.32 -23.38 13.57
C PHE A 142 12.12 -22.99 15.04
N ASP A 143 12.83 -23.70 15.91
CA ASP A 143 13.01 -23.40 17.34
C ASP A 143 14.33 -22.65 17.60
N THR A 144 14.70 -21.79 16.67
CA THR A 144 15.84 -20.89 16.72
C THR A 144 15.56 -19.69 15.81
N ASP A 145 16.24 -18.57 16.04
CA ASP A 145 16.30 -17.48 15.07
C ASP A 145 16.86 -17.97 13.73
N ILE A 146 16.30 -17.46 12.64
CA ILE A 146 16.83 -17.68 11.29
C ILE A 146 17.17 -16.33 10.65
N ASN A 147 18.37 -16.24 10.09
CA ASN A 147 18.85 -15.13 9.28
C ASN A 147 19.63 -15.69 8.09
N VAL A 148 18.93 -15.88 6.97
CA VAL A 148 19.47 -16.55 5.79
C VAL A 148 19.38 -15.67 4.55
N ALA A 149 20.35 -15.80 3.65
CA ALA A 149 20.43 -15.02 2.43
C ALA A 149 19.32 -15.40 1.47
N ARG A 150 18.96 -16.69 1.42
CA ARG A 150 17.98 -17.22 0.48
C ARG A 150 17.32 -18.49 1.01
N ILE A 151 16.05 -18.66 0.67
CA ILE A 151 15.31 -19.91 0.79
C ILE A 151 14.80 -20.30 -0.60
N ASP A 152 15.32 -21.41 -1.11
CA ASP A 152 14.81 -22.06 -2.31
C ASP A 152 13.92 -23.23 -1.91
N ASN A 153 12.66 -23.22 -2.35
CA ASN A 153 11.76 -24.33 -2.06
C ASN A 153 11.36 -25.06 -3.35
N TYR A 154 11.95 -26.24 -3.55
CA TYR A 154 11.62 -27.18 -4.62
C TYR A 154 10.65 -28.27 -4.14
N ALA A 155 10.42 -28.38 -2.83
CA ALA A 155 9.46 -29.33 -2.28
C ALA A 155 8.04 -28.83 -2.50
N THR A 156 7.15 -29.74 -2.89
CA THR A 156 5.71 -29.46 -2.90
C THR A 156 5.19 -29.60 -1.47
N ASN A 157 4.48 -28.59 -0.96
CA ASN A 157 3.84 -28.59 0.38
C ASN A 157 4.76 -28.79 1.59
N PHE A 158 6.07 -28.56 1.46
CA PHE A 158 6.96 -28.46 2.62
C PHE A 158 7.05 -27.00 3.04
N VAL A 159 6.65 -26.68 4.28
CA VAL A 159 6.51 -25.28 4.68
C VAL A 159 7.25 -24.96 5.98
N PRO A 160 8.14 -23.95 5.98
CA PRO A 160 8.73 -23.46 7.21
C PRO A 160 7.75 -22.69 8.11
N LYS A 161 7.96 -22.78 9.42
CA LYS A 161 7.22 -22.03 10.46
C LYS A 161 8.12 -21.78 11.67
N MET A 162 7.92 -20.67 12.38
CA MET A 162 8.56 -20.45 13.69
C MET A 162 7.79 -21.19 14.79
N GLN A 163 8.52 -21.82 15.72
CA GLN A 163 7.93 -22.56 16.83
C GLN A 163 7.26 -21.64 17.86
N SER A 164 7.82 -20.47 18.09
CA SER A 164 7.34 -19.50 19.09
C SER A 164 7.69 -18.07 18.68
N GLU A 165 7.05 -17.10 19.34
CA GLU A 165 7.23 -15.66 19.07
C GLU A 165 8.58 -15.12 19.54
N GLU A 166 9.29 -15.87 20.37
CA GLU A 166 10.63 -15.50 20.84
C GLU A 166 11.67 -15.58 19.73
N TYR A 167 11.37 -16.32 18.66
CA TYR A 167 12.23 -16.48 17.51
C TYR A 167 11.81 -15.58 16.34
N SER A 168 12.81 -15.12 15.59
CA SER A 168 12.66 -14.22 14.46
C SER A 168 13.09 -14.90 13.16
N ALA A 169 12.43 -14.52 12.06
CA ALA A 169 12.79 -14.96 10.72
C ALA A 169 13.17 -13.78 9.83
N SER A 170 14.42 -13.78 9.36
CA SER A 170 14.96 -12.86 8.35
C SER A 170 15.47 -13.66 7.15
N VAL A 171 14.94 -13.35 5.97
CA VAL A 171 15.26 -14.06 4.72
C VAL A 171 15.57 -13.04 3.64
N GLY A 172 16.77 -13.08 3.05
CA GLY A 172 17.12 -12.17 1.95
C GLY A 172 16.25 -12.38 0.72
N THR A 173 16.07 -13.62 0.26
CA THR A 173 15.19 -13.94 -0.86
C THR A 173 14.42 -15.23 -0.62
N ILE A 174 13.11 -15.22 -0.87
CA ILE A 174 12.32 -16.47 -1.02
C ILE A 174 12.16 -16.72 -2.51
N SER A 175 12.66 -17.84 -3.00
CA SER A 175 12.51 -18.26 -4.39
C SER A 175 11.66 -19.52 -4.46
N GLY A 176 10.50 -19.37 -5.09
CA GLY A 176 9.54 -20.43 -5.26
C GLY A 176 9.76 -21.18 -6.56
N HIS A 177 10.02 -22.49 -6.48
CA HIS A 177 10.23 -23.35 -7.66
C HIS A 177 9.20 -24.47 -7.80
N SER A 178 8.43 -24.76 -6.75
CA SER A 178 7.38 -25.78 -6.74
C SER A 178 5.98 -25.17 -6.84
N TYR A 179 4.92 -25.99 -6.80
CA TYR A 179 3.53 -25.48 -6.82
C TYR A 179 3.23 -24.50 -5.67
N TYR A 180 3.99 -24.55 -4.57
CA TYR A 180 3.70 -23.82 -3.33
C TYR A 180 4.95 -23.60 -2.47
N THR A 181 5.26 -22.35 -2.15
CA THR A 181 6.27 -21.95 -1.16
C THR A 181 5.62 -21.04 -0.12
N GLY A 182 6.09 -21.02 1.12
CA GLY A 182 5.49 -20.11 2.08
C GLY A 182 6.10 -20.12 3.47
N PHE A 183 5.52 -19.31 4.34
CA PHE A 183 5.74 -19.29 5.78
C PHE A 183 4.38 -19.18 6.45
N TYR A 184 4.20 -19.84 7.59
CA TYR A 184 2.96 -19.73 8.37
C TYR A 184 3.22 -19.56 9.87
N GLY A 185 2.15 -19.28 10.59
CA GLY A 185 2.08 -19.45 12.04
C GLY A 185 1.90 -18.13 12.77
N ASN A 186 0.94 -18.10 13.69
CA ASN A 186 0.55 -16.94 14.49
C ASN A 186 1.70 -16.39 15.36
N ALA A 187 2.74 -17.19 15.56
CA ALA A 187 3.94 -16.79 16.27
C ALA A 187 5.03 -16.17 15.35
N THR A 188 4.84 -16.22 14.03
CA THR A 188 5.90 -15.90 13.07
C THR A 188 5.94 -14.41 12.76
N ASN A 189 7.04 -13.77 13.13
CA ASN A 189 7.46 -12.46 12.60
C ASN A 189 8.43 -12.68 11.44
N LEU A 190 8.03 -12.28 10.24
CA LEU A 190 8.80 -12.56 9.03
C LEU A 190 9.29 -11.27 8.37
N VAL A 191 10.60 -11.17 8.17
CA VAL A 191 11.24 -10.16 7.31
C VAL A 191 11.79 -10.86 6.08
N VAL A 192 11.41 -10.39 4.89
CA VAL A 192 11.89 -10.88 3.60
C VAL A 192 12.48 -9.71 2.81
N GLY A 193 13.58 -9.95 2.09
CA GLY A 193 14.02 -9.06 1.02
C GLY A 193 13.12 -9.20 -0.20
N ASP A 194 13.50 -10.05 -1.13
CA ASP A 194 12.74 -10.31 -2.36
C ASP A 194 11.94 -11.61 -2.27
N ILE A 195 10.80 -11.65 -2.96
CA ILE A 195 10.03 -12.87 -3.19
C ILE A 195 9.92 -13.05 -4.69
N ASP A 196 10.65 -14.03 -5.21
CA ASP A 196 10.68 -14.35 -6.63
C ASP A 196 9.95 -15.67 -6.88
N ASN A 197 8.73 -15.57 -7.41
CA ASN A 197 8.01 -16.75 -7.85
C ASN A 197 8.45 -17.10 -9.29
N ALA A 198 9.11 -18.24 -9.47
CA ALA A 198 9.42 -18.76 -10.80
C ALA A 198 8.18 -19.40 -11.45
N SER A 199 8.16 -19.50 -12.79
CA SER A 199 7.04 -19.92 -13.67
C SER A 199 5.97 -20.83 -13.03
N GLY A 200 4.88 -20.23 -12.57
CA GLY A 200 3.73 -20.95 -11.99
C GLY A 200 3.87 -21.37 -10.53
N CYS A 201 4.85 -20.86 -9.78
CA CYS A 201 4.91 -20.97 -8.33
C CYS A 201 4.07 -19.89 -7.66
N VAL A 202 3.54 -20.19 -6.47
CA VAL A 202 2.92 -19.19 -5.59
C VAL A 202 3.60 -19.16 -4.24
N THR A 203 3.70 -17.96 -3.67
CA THR A 203 4.20 -17.77 -2.31
C THR A 203 3.05 -17.47 -1.35
N VAL A 204 3.03 -18.14 -0.21
CA VAL A 204 2.00 -17.99 0.81
C VAL A 204 2.59 -17.56 2.14
N LEU A 205 2.18 -16.39 2.60
CA LEU A 205 2.64 -15.79 3.84
C LEU A 205 1.47 -15.70 4.81
N GLY A 206 1.17 -16.83 5.46
CA GLY A 206 0.00 -16.99 6.32
C GLY A 206 -1.28 -17.37 5.54
N ASP A 207 -2.20 -18.01 6.25
CA ASP A 207 -3.58 -18.27 5.79
C ASP A 207 -4.57 -18.12 6.95
N THR A 208 -5.87 -18.10 6.68
CA THR A 208 -6.92 -17.97 7.72
C THR A 208 -6.85 -18.97 8.89
N SER A 209 -6.26 -20.15 8.68
CA SER A 209 -6.06 -21.16 9.73
C SER A 209 -4.75 -21.00 10.50
N ARG A 210 -3.76 -20.34 9.87
CA ARG A 210 -2.39 -20.18 10.34
C ARG A 210 -1.88 -18.78 9.92
N PRO A 211 -2.45 -17.69 10.47
CA PRO A 211 -2.03 -16.31 10.16
C PRO A 211 -0.56 -16.12 10.49
N LEU A 212 0.11 -15.14 9.90
CA LEU A 212 1.37 -14.61 10.44
C LEU A 212 1.08 -13.57 11.53
N LYS A 213 2.05 -13.34 12.42
CA LYS A 213 1.98 -12.25 13.39
C LYS A 213 2.22 -10.90 12.74
N SER A 214 3.34 -10.83 12.02
CA SER A 214 3.78 -9.64 11.29
C SER A 214 4.56 -10.03 10.05
N LEU A 215 4.52 -9.17 9.03
CA LEU A 215 5.24 -9.37 7.77
C LEU A 215 5.93 -8.09 7.33
N ARG A 216 7.20 -8.18 6.93
CA ARG A 216 7.89 -7.09 6.24
C ARG A 216 8.59 -7.60 4.99
N VAL A 217 8.16 -7.17 3.81
CA VAL A 217 8.84 -7.41 2.54
C VAL A 217 9.55 -6.12 2.12
N THR A 218 10.88 -6.12 2.19
CA THR A 218 11.70 -4.92 1.95
C THR A 218 12.06 -4.74 0.47
N GLY A 219 12.01 -5.81 -0.33
CA GLY A 219 12.25 -5.82 -1.76
C GLY A 219 10.96 -5.95 -2.57
N THR A 220 11.04 -6.67 -3.69
CA THR A 220 9.91 -6.89 -4.60
C THR A 220 9.26 -8.25 -4.33
N TRP A 221 7.94 -8.27 -4.22
CA TRP A 221 7.14 -9.47 -4.32
C TRP A 221 6.61 -9.62 -5.74
N ASN A 222 7.24 -10.52 -6.51
CA ASN A 222 6.79 -10.90 -7.84
C ASN A 222 5.65 -11.93 -7.72
N ILE A 223 4.40 -11.49 -7.85
CA ILE A 223 3.23 -12.35 -7.65
C ILE A 223 2.84 -13.07 -8.94
N MET A 224 2.42 -14.32 -8.79
CA MET A 224 1.84 -15.13 -9.85
C MET A 224 0.73 -16.03 -9.28
N SER A 225 -0.02 -16.65 -10.20
CA SER A 225 -0.84 -17.82 -9.94
C SER A 225 -0.18 -19.09 -10.49
N ASN A 226 -0.63 -20.23 -10.00
CA ASN A 226 -0.31 -21.50 -10.62
C ASN A 226 -1.49 -22.00 -11.47
N GLY A 227 -1.18 -22.85 -12.45
CA GLY A 227 -2.19 -23.42 -13.36
C GLY A 227 -3.28 -24.25 -12.68
N GLY A 228 -3.10 -24.62 -11.40
CA GLY A 228 -4.03 -25.46 -10.66
C GLY A 228 -5.02 -24.74 -9.76
N GLY A 229 -4.97 -23.40 -9.62
CA GLY A 229 -5.90 -22.72 -8.73
C GLY A 229 -5.32 -21.61 -7.88
N ALA A 230 -4.10 -21.82 -7.41
CA ALA A 230 -3.58 -21.08 -6.29
C ALA A 230 -2.96 -19.75 -6.74
N ARG A 231 -2.86 -18.82 -5.79
CA ARG A 231 -2.26 -17.50 -5.94
C ARG A 231 -1.30 -17.24 -4.82
N SER A 232 -0.38 -16.30 -5.09
CA SER A 232 0.37 -15.69 -4.00
C SER A 232 -0.59 -15.01 -3.05
N CYS A 233 -0.41 -15.24 -1.76
CA CYS A 233 -1.36 -14.78 -0.75
C CYS A 233 -0.66 -14.41 0.54
N LEU A 234 -1.34 -13.59 1.34
CA LEU A 234 -0.97 -13.33 2.72
C LEU A 234 -2.19 -13.37 3.64
N TYR A 235 -1.94 -13.62 4.92
CA TYR A 235 -2.90 -13.38 5.99
C TYR A 235 -2.15 -13.07 7.29
N VAL A 236 -2.31 -11.86 7.81
CA VAL A 236 -1.52 -11.32 8.94
C VAL A 236 -2.45 -10.53 9.85
N THR A 237 -2.59 -10.95 11.12
CA THR A 237 -3.73 -10.49 11.95
C THR A 237 -3.43 -10.26 13.42
N ASP A 238 -2.21 -10.53 13.88
CA ASP A 238 -1.93 -10.61 15.33
C ASP A 238 -0.96 -9.51 15.80
N THR A 239 -0.93 -8.35 15.12
CA THR A 239 -0.20 -7.17 15.59
C THR A 239 -1.04 -6.39 16.61
N GLU A 240 -0.49 -6.19 17.82
CA GLU A 240 -1.17 -5.44 18.88
C GLU A 240 -1.40 -3.98 18.47
N ASN A 241 -2.60 -3.46 18.71
CA ASN A 241 -3.00 -2.09 18.36
C ASN A 241 -2.76 -1.77 16.87
N HIS A 242 -3.06 -2.73 16.00
CA HIS A 242 -2.92 -2.52 14.56
C HIS A 242 -3.79 -1.37 14.03
N GLY A 243 -3.32 -0.73 12.97
CA GLY A 243 -3.99 0.41 12.36
C GLY A 243 -3.18 1.00 11.21
N ILE A 244 -3.67 2.11 10.66
CA ILE A 244 -3.01 2.84 9.55
C ILE A 244 -1.56 3.24 9.94
N ASP A 245 -1.28 3.53 11.21
CA ASP A 245 0.04 3.90 11.71
C ASP A 245 0.87 2.73 12.25
N ASN A 246 0.25 1.56 12.43
CA ASN A 246 0.87 0.36 12.99
C ASN A 246 0.36 -0.88 12.22
N PRO A 247 0.88 -1.13 11.02
CA PRO A 247 0.34 -2.15 10.15
C PRO A 247 0.74 -3.57 10.61
N ASP A 248 -0.09 -4.55 10.29
CA ASP A 248 0.24 -5.97 10.41
C ASP A 248 1.32 -6.38 9.40
N ALA A 249 1.30 -5.76 8.21
CA ALA A 249 2.26 -6.04 7.16
C ALA A 249 2.79 -4.78 6.46
N VAL A 250 4.07 -4.78 6.06
CA VAL A 250 4.71 -3.74 5.26
C VAL A 250 5.34 -4.37 4.04
N ILE A 251 4.89 -4.01 2.85
CA ILE A 251 5.36 -4.55 1.57
C ILE A 251 5.86 -3.41 0.70
N ASN A 252 7.14 -3.45 0.35
CA ASN A 252 7.76 -2.38 -0.42
C ASN A 252 7.20 -2.32 -1.85
N ARG A 253 7.25 -3.43 -2.59
CA ARG A 253 6.78 -3.44 -3.98
C ARG A 253 6.07 -4.74 -4.31
N VAL A 254 4.89 -4.64 -4.91
CA VAL A 254 4.17 -5.79 -5.49
C VAL A 254 4.18 -5.64 -7.01
N TYR A 255 4.66 -6.67 -7.70
CA TYR A 255 4.84 -6.65 -9.14
C TYR A 255 4.28 -7.91 -9.79
N ALA A 256 3.69 -7.76 -10.97
CA ALA A 256 3.34 -8.87 -11.84
C ALA A 256 3.52 -8.46 -13.29
N SER A 257 3.94 -9.40 -14.15
CA SER A 257 4.16 -9.16 -15.59
C SER A 257 3.28 -10.02 -16.48
N THR A 258 2.26 -10.67 -15.93
CA THR A 258 1.35 -11.54 -16.69
C THR A 258 0.23 -10.73 -17.34
N SER A 259 -0.17 -11.07 -18.56
CA SER A 259 -1.31 -10.44 -19.25
C SER A 259 -2.68 -10.90 -18.72
N LYS A 260 -2.72 -11.99 -17.94
CA LYS A 260 -3.95 -12.50 -17.33
C LYS A 260 -4.17 -11.86 -15.97
N GLN A 261 -5.14 -10.96 -15.85
CA GLN A 261 -5.42 -10.27 -14.59
C GLN A 261 -5.73 -11.23 -13.42
N SER A 262 -6.41 -12.35 -13.68
CA SER A 262 -6.69 -13.38 -12.67
C SER A 262 -5.43 -14.02 -12.07
N ASP A 263 -4.31 -13.96 -12.78
CA ASP A 263 -3.03 -14.54 -12.38
C ASP A 263 -2.14 -13.55 -11.64
N ALA A 264 -2.52 -12.26 -11.65
CA ALA A 264 -1.76 -11.15 -11.09
C ALA A 264 -2.38 -10.59 -9.81
N LEU A 265 -3.19 -11.35 -9.08
CA LEU A 265 -3.82 -10.88 -7.84
C LEU A 265 -3.10 -11.42 -6.62
N LEU A 266 -2.68 -10.52 -5.73
CA LEU A 266 -2.27 -10.84 -4.38
C LEU A 266 -3.52 -11.14 -3.55
N SER A 267 -3.66 -12.37 -3.07
CA SER A 267 -4.83 -12.79 -2.32
C SER A 267 -4.68 -12.54 -0.82
N TYR A 268 -5.72 -12.03 -0.18
CA TYR A 268 -5.78 -11.93 1.27
C TYR A 268 -6.68 -13.01 1.86
N GLY A 269 -6.18 -13.71 2.88
CA GLY A 269 -6.89 -14.77 3.61
C GLY A 269 -6.68 -16.17 3.05
N ILE A 270 -7.11 -16.42 1.82
CA ILE A 270 -7.05 -17.74 1.18
C ILE A 270 -6.28 -17.66 -0.14
N CYS A 271 -5.45 -18.66 -0.38
CA CYS A 271 -4.58 -18.77 -1.54
C CYS A 271 -5.21 -19.54 -2.70
N TYR A 272 -6.34 -20.20 -2.44
CA TYR A 272 -7.06 -21.06 -3.37
C TYR A 272 -8.39 -20.44 -3.82
N THR A 273 -8.99 -21.06 -4.83
CA THR A 273 -10.16 -20.53 -5.55
C THR A 273 -11.46 -20.60 -4.76
N SER A 274 -11.50 -21.27 -3.61
CA SER A 274 -12.72 -21.52 -2.87
C SER A 274 -12.99 -20.44 -1.83
N LEU A 275 -14.18 -19.85 -1.87
CA LEU A 275 -14.69 -18.89 -0.88
C LEU A 275 -15.16 -19.58 0.41
N THR A 276 -14.34 -20.48 0.95
CA THR A 276 -14.76 -21.40 2.02
C THR A 276 -14.31 -20.97 3.41
N ALA A 277 -13.24 -20.19 3.54
CA ALA A 277 -12.77 -19.74 4.85
C ALA A 277 -13.25 -18.32 5.15
N ALA A 278 -13.55 -18.10 6.42
CA ALA A 278 -14.00 -16.81 6.92
C ALA A 278 -12.79 -15.91 7.19
N ILE A 279 -12.83 -14.69 6.68
CA ILE A 279 -11.92 -13.60 7.04
C ILE A 279 -12.62 -12.78 8.12
N ASN A 280 -12.20 -12.92 9.37
CA ASN A 280 -12.91 -12.33 10.52
C ASN A 280 -12.08 -11.30 11.30
N ALA A 281 -10.79 -11.20 11.02
CA ALA A 281 -9.93 -10.18 11.59
C ALA A 281 -9.79 -9.03 10.59
N ASP A 282 -9.80 -7.81 11.13
CA ASP A 282 -9.30 -6.65 10.39
C ASP A 282 -7.78 -6.73 10.28
N SER A 283 -7.22 -6.16 9.22
CA SER A 283 -5.78 -6.11 9.01
C SER A 283 -5.40 -4.87 8.24
N TYR A 284 -4.23 -4.32 8.55
CA TYR A 284 -3.68 -3.14 7.91
C TYR A 284 -2.37 -3.51 7.23
N THR A 285 -2.32 -3.39 5.91
CA THR A 285 -1.09 -3.66 5.15
C THR A 285 -0.63 -2.41 4.44
N TRP A 286 0.60 -1.99 4.70
CA TRP A 286 1.25 -0.95 3.92
C TRP A 286 1.81 -1.51 2.64
N PHE A 287 1.53 -0.82 1.54
CA PHE A 287 2.12 -1.08 0.24
C PHE A 287 2.82 0.19 -0.23
N ASN A 288 4.09 0.11 -0.60
CA ASN A 288 4.78 1.26 -1.17
C ASN A 288 4.60 1.36 -2.70
N SER A 289 4.40 0.27 -3.43
CA SER A 289 3.88 0.34 -4.80
C SER A 289 3.19 -0.95 -5.26
N PHE A 290 2.20 -0.79 -6.14
CA PHE A 290 1.74 -1.83 -7.07
C PHE A 290 2.10 -1.44 -8.50
N GLU A 291 2.67 -2.40 -9.24
CA GLU A 291 3.19 -2.19 -10.59
C GLU A 291 2.88 -3.34 -11.56
N GLY A 292 2.95 -3.04 -12.85
CA GLY A 292 2.72 -4.00 -13.92
C GLY A 292 1.25 -4.37 -14.01
N THR A 293 0.90 -5.62 -13.76
CA THR A 293 -0.50 -6.09 -13.72
C THR A 293 -0.95 -6.50 -12.31
N ALA A 294 -0.15 -6.21 -11.28
CA ALA A 294 -0.42 -6.63 -9.91
C ALA A 294 -1.67 -5.95 -9.32
N GLY A 295 -2.59 -6.74 -8.77
CA GLY A 295 -3.80 -6.30 -8.09
C GLY A 295 -4.01 -6.98 -6.74
N ILE A 296 -5.14 -6.71 -6.10
CA ILE A 296 -5.52 -7.26 -4.79
C ILE A 296 -6.85 -7.98 -4.91
N VAL A 297 -6.96 -9.11 -4.23
CA VAL A 297 -8.23 -9.81 -4.04
C VAL A 297 -8.41 -10.22 -2.58
N VAL A 298 -9.60 -10.01 -2.05
CA VAL A 298 -9.99 -10.52 -0.73
C VAL A 298 -10.96 -11.67 -0.92
N SER A 299 -10.54 -12.89 -0.58
CA SER A 299 -11.28 -14.13 -0.85
C SER A 299 -11.88 -14.74 0.42
N GLY A 300 -12.91 -14.09 0.97
CA GLY A 300 -13.64 -14.55 2.15
C GLY A 300 -14.98 -15.24 1.84
N SER A 301 -15.39 -16.17 2.70
CA SER A 301 -16.74 -16.77 2.68
C SER A 301 -17.83 -15.77 3.12
N GLU A 302 -19.11 -16.16 2.99
CA GLU A 302 -20.28 -15.34 3.38
C GLU A 302 -20.25 -14.95 4.87
N SER A 303 -19.62 -15.78 5.69
CA SER A 303 -19.50 -15.54 7.13
C SER A 303 -18.38 -14.57 7.50
N SER A 304 -17.63 -14.06 6.52
CA SER A 304 -16.50 -13.16 6.76
C SER A 304 -16.99 -11.80 7.25
N THR A 305 -16.36 -11.28 8.30
CA THR A 305 -16.68 -9.96 8.88
C THR A 305 -15.51 -8.98 8.84
N GLY A 306 -14.30 -9.47 8.60
CA GLY A 306 -13.07 -8.68 8.64
C GLY A 306 -12.78 -7.93 7.35
N THR A 307 -11.91 -6.92 7.48
CA THR A 307 -11.50 -6.02 6.40
C THR A 307 -9.98 -6.03 6.24
N LEU A 308 -9.49 -6.26 5.03
CA LEU A 308 -8.14 -5.83 4.66
C LEU A 308 -8.18 -4.35 4.32
N THR A 309 -7.41 -3.54 5.06
CA THR A 309 -7.13 -2.15 4.72
C THR A 309 -5.77 -2.05 4.04
N ALA A 310 -5.78 -1.79 2.73
CA ALA A 310 -4.57 -1.56 1.94
C ALA A 310 -4.17 -0.08 2.01
N VAL A 311 -3.04 0.22 2.66
CA VAL A 311 -2.50 1.57 2.82
C VAL A 311 -1.39 1.83 1.82
N PHE A 312 -1.65 2.67 0.83
CA PHE A 312 -0.68 3.05 -0.20
C PHE A 312 0.20 4.19 0.30
N THR A 313 1.47 3.87 0.55
CA THR A 313 2.48 4.78 1.15
C THR A 313 3.37 5.45 0.12
N ASN A 314 3.51 4.89 -1.08
CA ASN A 314 4.09 5.48 -2.28
C ASN A 314 5.17 6.55 -2.04
N SER A 315 6.42 6.09 -1.89
CA SER A 315 7.64 6.91 -1.95
C SER A 315 7.95 7.40 -3.36
N ILE A 316 7.37 6.76 -4.38
CA ILE A 316 7.35 7.17 -5.78
C ILE A 316 5.96 6.93 -6.37
N SER A 317 5.60 7.66 -7.43
CA SER A 317 4.37 7.38 -8.17
C SER A 317 4.46 6.03 -8.88
N ALA A 318 3.40 5.24 -8.77
CA ALA A 318 3.30 3.90 -9.32
C ALA A 318 1.96 3.67 -10.03
N SER A 319 1.98 2.79 -11.03
CA SER A 319 0.81 2.43 -11.81
C SER A 319 0.79 0.93 -12.08
N SER A 320 -0.39 0.34 -11.95
CA SER A 320 -0.67 -1.05 -12.25
C SER A 320 -1.94 -1.16 -13.08
N ASN A 321 -1.98 -2.09 -14.02
CA ASN A 321 -3.20 -2.54 -14.71
C ASN A 321 -3.90 -3.67 -13.94
N GLY A 322 -3.58 -3.84 -12.66
CA GLY A 322 -4.19 -4.82 -11.79
C GLY A 322 -5.58 -4.43 -11.31
N SER A 323 -6.37 -5.44 -10.99
CA SER A 323 -7.73 -5.31 -10.48
C SER A 323 -7.79 -5.29 -8.95
N LEU A 324 -8.83 -4.68 -8.39
CA LEU A 324 -9.12 -4.67 -6.97
C LEU A 324 -10.47 -5.37 -6.75
N TRP A 325 -10.52 -6.46 -5.99
CA TRP A 325 -11.72 -7.31 -5.95
C TRP A 325 -12.03 -7.95 -4.60
N GLU A 326 -13.31 -8.07 -4.29
CA GLU A 326 -13.87 -8.91 -3.23
C GLU A 326 -14.58 -10.12 -3.84
N GLY A 327 -14.04 -11.31 -3.61
CA GLY A 327 -14.59 -12.54 -4.17
C GLY A 327 -13.50 -13.53 -4.59
N ASP A 328 -13.82 -14.36 -5.58
CA ASP A 328 -12.95 -15.44 -6.01
C ASP A 328 -12.00 -15.04 -7.16
N ARG A 329 -11.29 -16.04 -7.68
CA ARG A 329 -10.29 -15.82 -8.71
C ARG A 329 -10.78 -15.53 -10.11
N THR A 330 -12.00 -15.95 -10.38
CA THR A 330 -12.70 -15.75 -11.64
C THR A 330 -13.55 -14.49 -11.60
N PHE A 331 -13.35 -13.65 -10.57
CA PHE A 331 -14.14 -12.46 -10.32
C PHE A 331 -15.61 -12.79 -10.09
N ASN A 332 -15.91 -13.98 -9.52
CA ASN A 332 -17.22 -14.24 -8.97
C ASN A 332 -17.27 -13.61 -7.57
N ARG A 333 -18.28 -12.79 -7.36
CA ARG A 333 -18.52 -12.16 -6.06
C ARG A 333 -19.23 -13.14 -5.14
N ASN A 334 -19.01 -12.94 -3.85
CA ASN A 334 -19.95 -13.41 -2.86
C ASN A 334 -21.08 -12.38 -2.65
N GLU A 335 -22.25 -12.60 -3.25
CA GLU A 335 -23.36 -11.64 -3.23
C GLU A 335 -23.95 -11.44 -1.82
N ASN A 336 -23.80 -12.44 -0.94
CA ASN A 336 -24.38 -12.43 0.41
C ASN A 336 -23.44 -11.83 1.48
N GLY A 337 -22.32 -11.23 1.07
CA GLY A 337 -21.29 -10.70 1.98
C GLY A 337 -19.98 -11.49 1.91
N GLY A 338 -18.92 -10.91 2.44
CA GLY A 338 -17.58 -11.47 2.33
C GLY A 338 -16.53 -10.61 3.04
N GLY A 339 -15.28 -11.07 3.01
CA GLY A 339 -14.16 -10.27 3.48
C GLY A 339 -14.07 -8.99 2.66
N LYS A 340 -13.80 -7.86 3.32
CA LYS A 340 -13.83 -6.55 2.67
C LYS A 340 -12.44 -6.07 2.32
N LEU A 341 -12.35 -5.24 1.29
CA LEU A 341 -11.18 -4.46 0.93
C LEU A 341 -11.50 -2.98 1.15
N ALA A 342 -10.74 -2.32 2.02
CA ALA A 342 -10.70 -0.88 2.19
C ALA A 342 -9.38 -0.34 1.67
N LEU A 343 -9.38 0.89 1.14
CA LEU A 343 -8.19 1.54 0.59
C LEU A 343 -7.88 2.80 1.38
N VAL A 344 -6.60 3.04 1.64
CA VAL A 344 -6.11 4.30 2.22
C VAL A 344 -5.00 4.82 1.33
N MET A 345 -5.10 6.08 0.90
CA MET A 345 -4.03 6.76 0.19
C MET A 345 -3.31 7.71 1.15
N ARG A 346 -2.08 7.35 1.52
CA ARG A 346 -1.23 8.14 2.42
C ARG A 346 0.20 8.13 1.91
N SER A 347 0.43 8.81 0.80
CA SER A 347 1.80 8.98 0.27
C SER A 347 2.69 9.62 1.33
N SER A 348 3.62 8.85 1.89
CA SER A 348 4.44 9.23 3.03
C SER A 348 5.64 8.30 3.20
N THR A 349 6.69 8.83 3.83
CA THR A 349 7.78 8.02 4.38
C THR A 349 7.87 8.23 5.87
N GLN A 350 8.16 7.16 6.62
CA GLN A 350 8.38 7.25 8.05
C GLN A 350 9.85 7.57 8.33
N THR A 351 10.09 8.54 9.19
CA THR A 351 11.42 8.93 9.68
C THR A 351 11.91 7.99 10.77
N GLU A 352 13.20 8.05 11.12
CA GLU A 352 13.80 7.27 12.22
C GLU A 352 13.14 7.54 13.58
N THR A 353 12.56 8.73 13.77
CA THR A 353 11.85 9.12 15.00
C THR A 353 10.40 8.62 15.03
N GLY A 354 9.92 7.99 13.96
CA GLY A 354 8.55 7.50 13.83
C GLY A 354 7.56 8.51 13.24
N GLU A 355 8.00 9.76 13.00
CA GLU A 355 7.17 10.79 12.36
C GLU A 355 7.03 10.56 10.85
N TYR A 356 5.90 10.98 10.26
CA TYR A 356 5.64 10.86 8.84
C TYR A 356 6.00 12.13 8.08
N VAL A 357 6.75 11.98 6.98
CA VAL A 357 6.90 13.01 5.96
C VAL A 357 5.92 12.69 4.85
N TYR A 358 4.88 13.51 4.72
CA TYR A 358 3.88 13.36 3.66
C TYR A 358 4.45 13.79 2.31
N LEU A 359 4.15 12.99 1.31
CA LEU A 359 4.52 13.16 -0.09
C LEU A 359 3.25 13.33 -0.94
N ASN A 360 3.42 13.60 -2.24
CA ASN A 360 2.32 13.72 -3.18
C ASN A 360 2.46 12.75 -4.37
N ASN A 361 2.94 11.54 -4.10
CA ASN A 361 3.01 10.49 -5.12
C ASN A 361 1.65 9.83 -5.31
N THR A 362 1.51 9.11 -6.42
CA THR A 362 0.24 8.53 -6.85
C THR A 362 0.30 7.00 -6.89
N GLN A 363 -0.83 6.35 -6.62
CA GLN A 363 -1.10 4.97 -7.00
C GLN A 363 -2.23 4.94 -8.03
N THR A 364 -2.00 4.26 -9.13
CA THR A 364 -3.00 4.08 -10.20
C THR A 364 -3.30 2.59 -10.36
N PHE A 365 -4.59 2.24 -10.48
CA PHE A 365 -5.07 0.91 -10.83
C PHE A 365 -5.99 0.98 -12.06
N GLY A 366 -5.55 0.41 -13.18
CA GLY A 366 -6.26 0.39 -14.46
C GLY A 366 -6.94 -0.94 -14.80
N GLY A 367 -7.00 -1.90 -13.87
CA GLY A 367 -7.60 -3.22 -14.13
C GLY A 367 -9.09 -3.17 -14.47
N ASP A 368 -9.60 -4.28 -15.01
CA ASP A 368 -10.98 -4.37 -15.52
C ASP A 368 -12.01 -4.64 -14.42
N TYR A 369 -11.57 -4.85 -13.18
CA TYR A 369 -12.43 -5.13 -12.03
C TYR A 369 -12.07 -4.22 -10.86
N MET A 370 -13.03 -3.38 -10.43
CA MET A 370 -12.94 -2.49 -9.28
C MET A 370 -14.12 -2.78 -8.38
N GLY A 371 -13.93 -3.72 -7.47
CA GLY A 371 -15.03 -4.42 -6.87
C GLY A 371 -14.90 -4.66 -5.39
N PHE A 372 -14.93 -3.59 -4.62
CA PHE A 372 -14.75 -3.63 -3.17
C PHE A 372 -15.81 -2.81 -2.45
N SER A 373 -15.87 -2.90 -1.12
CA SER A 373 -16.93 -2.31 -0.30
C SER A 373 -16.46 -1.75 1.05
N GLY A 374 -15.15 -1.76 1.33
CA GLY A 374 -14.58 -1.30 2.62
C GLY A 374 -14.38 0.22 2.75
N GLY A 375 -14.55 1.00 1.68
CA GLY A 375 -14.34 2.45 1.66
C GLY A 375 -12.98 2.86 1.09
N VAL A 376 -12.84 4.16 0.86
CA VAL A 376 -11.60 4.81 0.44
C VAL A 376 -11.32 6.00 1.38
N ASP A 377 -10.13 6.06 1.96
CA ASP A 377 -9.69 7.15 2.82
C ASP A 377 -8.48 7.87 2.22
N MET A 378 -8.67 9.12 1.82
CA MET A 378 -7.68 9.93 1.14
C MET A 378 -7.03 10.88 2.14
N ILE A 379 -5.73 10.68 2.42
CA ILE A 379 -4.94 11.44 3.41
C ILE A 379 -3.89 12.34 2.76
N SER A 380 -3.12 11.79 1.80
CA SER A 380 -2.09 12.49 1.02
C SER A 380 -1.77 11.72 -0.27
N GLY A 381 -1.36 12.42 -1.34
CA GLY A 381 -1.06 11.79 -2.63
C GLY A 381 -2.28 11.59 -3.52
N GLY A 382 -2.12 10.82 -4.60
CA GLY A 382 -3.20 10.54 -5.55
C GLY A 382 -3.59 9.06 -5.61
N LEU A 383 -4.88 8.75 -5.66
CA LEU A 383 -5.41 7.42 -5.93
C LEU A 383 -6.34 7.48 -7.15
N PHE A 384 -5.97 6.74 -8.20
CA PHE A 384 -6.72 6.71 -9.46
C PHE A 384 -7.22 5.30 -9.74
N LEU A 385 -8.54 5.12 -9.81
CA LEU A 385 -9.22 3.84 -10.01
C LEU A 385 -10.02 3.85 -11.31
N ASN A 386 -10.20 2.68 -11.93
CA ASN A 386 -10.84 2.60 -13.24
C ASN A 386 -12.38 2.72 -13.11
N TYR A 387 -12.96 3.83 -13.57
CA TYR A 387 -14.41 4.09 -13.46
C TYR A 387 -15.24 3.33 -14.51
N SER A 388 -14.61 2.72 -15.52
CA SER A 388 -15.28 1.85 -16.48
C SER A 388 -15.14 0.36 -16.16
N ALA A 389 -14.45 0.02 -15.07
CA ALA A 389 -14.25 -1.35 -14.64
C ALA A 389 -15.57 -2.01 -14.17
N THR A 390 -15.62 -3.33 -14.31
CA THR A 390 -16.67 -4.15 -13.73
C THR A 390 -16.69 -3.95 -12.21
N GLY A 391 -17.84 -3.50 -11.69
CA GLY A 391 -18.01 -3.20 -10.29
C GLY A 391 -17.78 -1.75 -9.90
N ALA A 392 -17.36 -0.85 -10.80
CA ALA A 392 -17.26 0.57 -10.48
C ALA A 392 -18.63 1.20 -10.11
N ASP A 393 -19.71 0.59 -10.59
CA ASP A 393 -21.11 0.99 -10.47
C ASP A 393 -21.81 0.55 -9.17
N ARG A 394 -21.13 -0.19 -8.29
CA ARG A 394 -21.65 -0.54 -6.94
C ARG A 394 -21.03 0.36 -5.88
N THR A 395 -21.69 0.45 -4.73
CA THR A 395 -21.12 1.16 -3.58
C THR A 395 -19.82 0.53 -3.10
N HIS A 396 -18.80 1.39 -2.97
CA HIS A 396 -17.48 1.06 -2.46
C HIS A 396 -17.31 1.37 -0.96
N GLY A 397 -18.39 1.62 -0.23
CA GLY A 397 -18.32 2.19 1.13
C GLY A 397 -18.20 3.71 1.08
N ASN A 398 -17.64 4.35 2.11
CA ASN A 398 -17.53 5.81 2.15
C ASN A 398 -16.24 6.29 1.46
N LEU A 399 -16.32 7.41 0.75
CA LEU A 399 -15.15 8.18 0.34
C LEU A 399 -14.86 9.21 1.42
N LYS A 400 -13.69 9.13 2.05
CA LYS A 400 -13.24 10.08 3.07
C LYS A 400 -12.16 10.96 2.49
N LEU A 401 -12.37 12.27 2.54
CA LEU A 401 -11.40 13.28 2.14
C LEU A 401 -10.94 14.01 3.40
N ARG A 402 -9.73 13.71 3.86
CA ARG A 402 -9.12 14.35 5.03
C ARG A 402 -7.67 14.65 4.76
N LYS A 403 -7.20 15.84 5.09
CA LYS A 403 -5.81 16.22 4.81
C LYS A 403 -5.01 16.16 6.09
N ALA A 404 -3.98 15.31 6.12
CA ALA A 404 -3.07 15.31 7.26
C ALA A 404 -2.37 16.68 7.40
N GLU A 405 -2.08 17.09 8.63
CA GLU A 405 -1.34 18.32 8.89
C GLU A 405 0.02 18.29 8.17
N GLY A 406 0.33 19.34 7.40
CA GLY A 406 1.55 19.42 6.59
C GLY A 406 1.52 18.66 5.26
N ALA A 407 0.44 17.92 4.95
CA ALA A 407 0.26 17.28 3.64
C ALA A 407 -0.39 18.22 2.61
N GLN A 408 -0.14 17.94 1.32
CA GLN A 408 -0.98 18.47 0.24
C GLN A 408 -2.32 17.74 0.22
N ALA A 409 -3.37 18.40 -0.29
CA ALA A 409 -4.67 17.77 -0.46
C ALA A 409 -4.55 16.52 -1.33
N ALA A 410 -5.09 15.39 -0.84
CA ALA A 410 -5.08 14.15 -1.58
C ALA A 410 -6.05 14.22 -2.76
N VAL A 411 -5.74 13.52 -3.86
CA VAL A 411 -6.53 13.55 -5.10
C VAL A 411 -7.10 12.17 -5.40
N PHE A 412 -8.42 12.04 -5.45
CA PHE A 412 -9.10 10.83 -5.92
C PHE A 412 -9.60 11.05 -7.35
N GLY A 413 -9.50 10.04 -8.23
CA GLY A 413 -10.00 10.21 -9.60
C GLY A 413 -10.01 8.93 -10.43
N ASN A 414 -10.27 9.10 -11.72
CA ASN A 414 -10.34 8.02 -12.70
C ASN A 414 -8.96 7.68 -13.28
N SER A 415 -8.72 6.40 -13.57
CA SER A 415 -7.55 5.86 -14.26
C SER A 415 -7.86 5.23 -15.62
N ALA A 416 -9.14 5.11 -16.00
CA ALA A 416 -9.57 4.48 -17.23
C ALA A 416 -8.88 5.12 -18.45
N ALA A 417 -8.62 4.35 -19.51
CA ALA A 417 -8.08 4.90 -20.75
C ALA A 417 -9.04 5.93 -21.39
N GLU A 418 -10.34 5.70 -21.24
CA GLU A 418 -11.41 6.58 -21.70
C GLU A 418 -11.90 7.48 -20.56
N VAL A 419 -12.29 8.71 -20.89
CA VAL A 419 -12.96 9.62 -19.95
C VAL A 419 -14.42 9.21 -19.82
N GLY A 420 -14.97 9.38 -18.62
CA GLY A 420 -16.34 9.03 -18.31
C GLY A 420 -16.44 7.84 -17.36
N GLY A 421 -17.68 7.41 -17.16
CA GLY A 421 -18.03 6.45 -16.13
C GLY A 421 -18.35 7.13 -14.80
N THR A 422 -18.87 6.32 -13.89
CA THR A 422 -19.31 6.76 -12.56
C THR A 422 -18.76 5.80 -11.53
N PHE A 423 -18.05 6.33 -10.54
CA PHE A 423 -17.61 5.55 -9.38
C PHE A 423 -18.57 5.77 -8.21
N VAL A 424 -19.05 4.68 -7.62
CA VAL A 424 -20.14 4.76 -6.64
C VAL A 424 -19.64 4.55 -5.21
N PHE A 425 -20.02 5.47 -4.31
CA PHE A 425 -19.80 5.38 -2.86
C PHE A 425 -21.13 5.45 -2.11
N THR A 426 -21.11 5.08 -0.83
CA THR A 426 -22.25 5.31 0.05
C THR A 426 -22.35 6.80 0.38
N ASP A 427 -21.33 7.35 1.02
CA ASP A 427 -21.27 8.75 1.44
C ASP A 427 -19.92 9.38 1.11
N LEU A 428 -19.89 10.71 1.07
CA LEU A 428 -18.67 11.52 1.08
C LEU A 428 -18.49 12.13 2.48
N GLU A 429 -17.37 11.82 3.15
CA GLU A 429 -17.00 12.40 4.44
C GLU A 429 -15.85 13.38 4.27
N VAL A 430 -16.07 14.65 4.61
CA VAL A 430 -15.05 15.71 4.53
C VAL A 430 -14.62 16.14 5.94
N SER A 431 -13.32 16.08 6.21
CA SER A 431 -12.75 16.49 7.51
C SER A 431 -11.33 17.03 7.33
N ASP A 432 -10.75 17.60 8.40
CA ASP A 432 -9.33 17.97 8.48
C ASP A 432 -8.79 18.74 7.26
N GLY A 433 -9.56 19.71 6.73
CA GLY A 433 -9.14 20.52 5.59
C GLY A 433 -9.32 19.87 4.20
N GLY A 434 -10.00 18.73 4.14
CA GLY A 434 -10.61 18.15 2.95
C GLY A 434 -9.65 17.51 1.94
N GLY A 435 -9.98 17.59 0.65
CA GLY A 435 -9.27 16.87 -0.42
C GLY A 435 -9.71 17.31 -1.82
N SER A 436 -9.25 16.60 -2.84
CA SER A 436 -9.57 16.90 -4.23
C SER A 436 -10.20 15.69 -4.93
N ILE A 437 -11.17 15.97 -5.80
CA ILE A 437 -11.72 15.02 -6.75
C ILE A 437 -11.28 15.46 -8.14
N ARG A 438 -10.58 14.59 -8.86
CA ARG A 438 -10.19 14.83 -10.25
C ARG A 438 -11.34 14.47 -11.17
N VAL A 439 -11.74 15.44 -11.99
CA VAL A 439 -12.73 15.29 -13.05
C VAL A 439 -12.00 15.42 -14.38
N ARG A 440 -11.84 14.31 -15.11
CA ARG A 440 -11.32 14.40 -16.48
C ARG A 440 -12.44 14.80 -17.43
N LEU A 441 -12.06 15.57 -18.43
CA LEU A 441 -12.91 16.09 -19.49
C LEU A 441 -12.39 15.57 -20.84
N ASP A 442 -13.31 15.18 -21.71
CA ASP A 442 -13.02 14.89 -23.11
C ASP A 442 -14.26 15.16 -23.98
N LEU A 443 -14.15 14.99 -25.30
CA LEU A 443 -15.27 15.01 -26.23
C LEU A 443 -15.52 13.61 -26.78
N ASN A 444 -16.79 13.21 -26.88
CA ASN A 444 -17.16 12.00 -27.61
C ASN A 444 -17.10 12.22 -29.14
N ASP A 445 -17.40 11.16 -29.92
CA ASP A 445 -17.41 11.22 -31.39
C ASP A 445 -18.38 12.26 -31.98
N ASN A 446 -19.38 12.69 -31.22
CA ASN A 446 -20.36 13.73 -31.61
C ASN A 446 -19.95 15.14 -31.16
N LEU A 447 -18.76 15.30 -30.56
CA LEU A 447 -18.27 16.53 -29.94
C LEU A 447 -19.07 16.98 -28.71
N ASP A 448 -19.79 16.06 -28.05
CA ASP A 448 -20.40 16.34 -26.75
C ASP A 448 -19.36 16.12 -25.65
N LEU A 449 -19.39 16.99 -24.65
CA LEU A 449 -18.54 16.87 -23.47
C LEU A 449 -18.88 15.60 -22.68
N ILE A 450 -17.86 14.77 -22.46
CA ILE A 450 -17.89 13.64 -21.54
C ILE A 450 -16.96 13.91 -20.37
N PHE A 451 -17.34 13.42 -19.20
CA PHE A 451 -16.61 13.69 -17.97
C PHE A 451 -16.73 12.58 -16.94
N ASP A 452 -15.72 12.46 -16.08
CA ASP A 452 -15.74 11.54 -14.95
C ASP A 452 -16.72 12.01 -13.88
N SER A 453 -17.42 11.07 -13.22
CA SER A 453 -18.39 11.40 -12.18
C SER A 453 -18.31 10.48 -10.97
N ILE A 454 -18.78 10.98 -9.83
CA ILE A 454 -18.99 10.20 -8.61
C ILE A 454 -20.48 10.14 -8.30
N SER A 455 -20.97 9.00 -7.83
CA SER A 455 -22.33 8.88 -7.31
C SER A 455 -22.34 8.42 -5.86
N LEU A 456 -23.12 9.09 -5.03
CA LEU A 456 -23.32 8.78 -3.62
C LEU A 456 -24.74 8.22 -3.44
N THR A 457 -24.86 7.04 -2.84
CA THR A 457 -26.19 6.50 -2.50
C THR A 457 -26.81 7.21 -1.30
N GLY A 458 -25.99 7.89 -0.49
CA GLY A 458 -26.36 8.72 0.65
C GLY A 458 -26.09 10.19 0.39
N ALA A 459 -25.26 10.81 1.23
CA ALA A 459 -25.02 12.26 1.24
C ALA A 459 -23.51 12.61 1.31
N ALA A 460 -23.22 13.90 1.19
CA ALA A 460 -21.92 14.45 1.56
C ALA A 460 -22.03 15.19 2.90
N ALA A 461 -21.20 14.81 3.88
CA ALA A 461 -21.26 15.30 5.25
C ALA A 461 -19.87 15.71 5.77
N GLY A 462 -19.87 16.50 6.85
CA GLY A 462 -18.66 17.03 7.47
C GLY A 462 -18.42 18.49 7.10
N SER A 463 -17.15 18.90 7.17
CA SER A 463 -16.73 20.29 6.98
C SER A 463 -15.33 20.36 6.38
N GLY A 464 -15.10 21.29 5.46
CA GLY A 464 -13.81 21.49 4.82
C GLY A 464 -13.94 21.89 3.36
N GLU A 465 -12.83 21.85 2.64
CA GLU A 465 -12.76 22.22 1.23
C GLU A 465 -12.66 20.96 0.35
N VAL A 466 -13.50 20.89 -0.67
CA VAL A 466 -13.41 19.87 -1.72
C VAL A 466 -13.07 20.56 -3.04
N LYS A 467 -11.85 20.33 -3.52
CA LYS A 467 -11.39 20.87 -4.79
C LYS A 467 -11.80 19.97 -5.95
N ILE A 468 -12.49 20.54 -6.94
CA ILE A 468 -12.76 19.91 -8.22
C ILE A 468 -11.59 20.21 -9.15
N SER A 469 -10.71 19.23 -9.31
CA SER A 469 -9.48 19.35 -10.09
C SER A 469 -9.74 18.87 -11.52
N PHE A 470 -9.80 19.80 -12.47
CA PHE A 470 -10.04 19.48 -13.87
C PHE A 470 -8.77 18.98 -14.54
N ALA A 471 -8.94 17.99 -15.41
CA ALA A 471 -7.87 17.50 -16.27
C ALA A 471 -8.42 17.05 -17.62
N ASN A 472 -7.57 16.93 -18.65
CA ASN A 472 -7.96 16.25 -19.89
C ASN A 472 -7.89 14.71 -19.73
N ALA A 473 -8.20 13.97 -20.80
CA ALA A 473 -8.14 12.51 -20.81
C ALA A 473 -6.80 11.91 -20.35
N LEU A 474 -5.70 12.60 -20.62
CA LEU A 474 -4.33 12.20 -20.25
C LEU A 474 -3.94 12.63 -18.81
N GLY A 475 -4.86 13.25 -18.07
CA GLY A 475 -4.58 13.76 -16.73
C GLY A 475 -3.74 15.04 -16.73
N GLN A 476 -3.70 15.77 -17.84
CA GLN A 476 -2.96 17.02 -18.04
C GLN A 476 -3.92 18.24 -18.04
N SER A 477 -3.42 19.42 -18.42
CA SER A 477 -4.22 20.65 -18.49
C SER A 477 -5.54 20.45 -19.27
N PRO A 478 -6.68 20.92 -18.73
CA PRO A 478 -8.00 20.82 -19.35
C PRO A 478 -8.33 22.02 -20.27
N GLU A 479 -7.40 22.92 -20.58
CA GLU A 479 -7.65 24.21 -21.24
C GLU A 479 -8.59 24.14 -22.46
N ASP A 480 -8.40 23.15 -23.32
CA ASP A 480 -9.22 22.98 -24.54
C ASP A 480 -10.70 22.66 -24.26
N TYR A 481 -11.02 22.26 -23.02
CA TYR A 481 -12.35 21.80 -22.61
C TYR A 481 -13.07 22.78 -21.68
N LEU A 482 -12.36 23.72 -21.04
CA LEU A 482 -12.94 24.62 -20.04
C LEU A 482 -14.06 25.52 -20.61
N ALA A 483 -13.98 25.88 -21.90
CA ALA A 483 -15.02 26.65 -22.56
C ALA A 483 -16.38 25.92 -22.62
N PHE A 484 -16.39 24.58 -22.66
CA PHE A 484 -17.61 23.78 -22.63
C PHE A 484 -18.32 23.80 -21.27
N LEU A 485 -17.64 24.31 -20.24
CA LEU A 485 -18.18 24.45 -18.90
C LEU A 485 -18.77 25.85 -18.66
N ILE A 486 -18.79 26.73 -19.68
CA ILE A 486 -19.41 28.06 -19.56
C ILE A 486 -20.94 27.93 -19.58
N ALA A 487 -21.61 28.49 -18.57
CA ALA A 487 -23.06 28.49 -18.45
C ALA A 487 -23.58 29.83 -17.88
N GLU A 488 -24.90 30.07 -17.97
CA GLU A 488 -25.52 31.26 -17.35
C GLU A 488 -25.48 31.18 -15.82
N SER A 489 -25.53 29.96 -15.26
CA SER A 489 -25.47 29.71 -13.82
C SER A 489 -24.84 28.34 -13.54
N ALA A 490 -24.31 28.14 -12.33
CA ALA A 490 -23.73 26.86 -11.93
C ALA A 490 -24.76 25.72 -11.89
N GLN A 491 -26.05 26.04 -11.69
CA GLN A 491 -27.17 25.08 -11.74
C GLN A 491 -27.31 24.41 -13.12
N GLU A 492 -26.89 25.10 -14.18
CA GLU A 492 -26.94 24.62 -15.57
C GLU A 492 -25.62 23.97 -16.02
N GLY A 493 -24.63 23.91 -15.12
CA GLY A 493 -23.35 23.28 -15.38
C GLY A 493 -23.40 21.76 -15.41
N ILE A 494 -22.21 21.15 -15.46
CA ILE A 494 -22.10 19.68 -15.42
C ILE A 494 -22.24 19.16 -13.99
N LYS A 495 -22.93 18.03 -13.83
CA LYS A 495 -23.09 17.35 -12.54
C LYS A 495 -21.96 16.37 -12.29
N VAL A 496 -20.96 16.78 -11.52
CA VAL A 496 -19.74 15.98 -11.28
C VAL A 496 -19.87 15.02 -10.09
N ILE A 497 -20.79 15.30 -9.17
CA ILE A 497 -21.15 14.41 -8.06
C ILE A 497 -22.67 14.33 -7.98
N SER A 498 -23.24 13.13 -7.95
CA SER A 498 -24.66 12.93 -7.61
C SER A 498 -24.83 12.41 -6.18
N TRP A 499 -25.91 12.79 -5.51
CA TRP A 499 -26.25 12.29 -4.17
C TRP A 499 -27.75 12.15 -3.98
N ALA A 500 -28.16 11.29 -3.05
CA ALA A 500 -29.57 11.10 -2.70
C ALA A 500 -30.11 12.21 -1.80
N GLN A 501 -29.22 12.92 -1.08
CA GLN A 501 -29.55 14.04 -0.21
C GLN A 501 -28.51 15.14 -0.36
N ALA A 502 -28.96 16.40 -0.28
CA ALA A 502 -28.09 17.58 -0.39
C ALA A 502 -26.87 17.50 0.54
N ALA A 503 -25.73 17.98 0.06
CA ALA A 503 -24.51 18.04 0.85
C ALA A 503 -24.65 19.03 2.02
N SER A 504 -23.94 18.77 3.11
CA SER A 504 -23.76 19.72 4.21
C SER A 504 -23.35 21.11 3.71
N SER A 505 -23.95 22.17 4.27
CA SER A 505 -23.58 23.55 3.96
C SER A 505 -22.17 23.94 4.43
N ASP A 506 -21.56 23.12 5.29
CA ASP A 506 -20.22 23.35 5.84
C ASP A 506 -19.10 22.82 4.93
N ILE A 507 -19.46 22.20 3.80
CA ILE A 507 -18.52 21.80 2.75
C ILE A 507 -18.44 22.92 1.71
N ILE A 508 -17.23 23.40 1.44
CA ILE A 508 -16.95 24.41 0.43
C ILE A 508 -16.39 23.71 -0.79
N PHE A 509 -17.05 23.89 -1.95
CA PHE A 509 -16.58 23.36 -3.23
C PHE A 509 -15.84 24.44 -4.00
N THR A 510 -14.62 24.15 -4.43
CA THR A 510 -13.72 25.07 -5.14
C THR A 510 -13.06 24.34 -6.31
N THR A 511 -12.16 25.00 -7.02
CA THR A 511 -11.28 24.38 -8.02
C THR A 511 -9.82 24.75 -7.74
N ASP A 512 -8.90 24.24 -8.55
CA ASP A 512 -7.49 24.60 -8.45
C ASP A 512 -7.29 26.08 -8.78
N ASP A 513 -6.37 26.76 -8.07
CA ASP A 513 -6.19 28.22 -8.17
C ASP A 513 -5.90 28.68 -9.61
N GLU A 514 -5.25 27.85 -10.41
CA GLU A 514 -4.97 28.08 -11.84
C GLU A 514 -6.23 28.13 -12.71
N TYR A 515 -7.29 27.44 -12.29
CA TYR A 515 -8.57 27.34 -13.00
C TYR A 515 -9.71 28.06 -12.27
N ALA A 516 -9.42 28.87 -11.25
CA ALA A 516 -10.45 29.66 -10.56
C ALA A 516 -11.13 30.68 -11.50
N THR A 517 -10.40 31.15 -12.51
CA THR A 517 -10.86 32.09 -13.54
C THR A 517 -10.37 31.64 -14.90
N ILE A 518 -11.21 31.80 -15.94
CA ILE A 518 -10.80 31.62 -17.34
C ILE A 518 -11.14 32.86 -18.16
N MET A 519 -10.36 33.09 -19.21
CA MET A 519 -10.66 34.09 -20.24
C MET A 519 -11.14 33.39 -21.50
N HIS A 520 -12.36 33.68 -21.93
CA HIS A 520 -12.94 33.13 -23.15
C HIS A 520 -13.60 34.26 -23.96
N ASP A 521 -13.23 34.41 -25.23
CA ASP A 521 -13.70 35.48 -26.12
C ASP A 521 -13.62 36.91 -25.54
N GLY A 522 -12.60 37.16 -24.72
CA GLY A 522 -12.37 38.46 -24.09
C GLY A 522 -13.24 38.76 -22.87
N VAL A 523 -14.01 37.78 -22.40
CA VAL A 523 -14.82 37.82 -21.18
C VAL A 523 -14.16 36.94 -20.11
N GLU A 524 -14.10 37.47 -18.88
CA GLU A 524 -13.64 36.72 -17.71
C GLU A 524 -14.82 35.92 -17.12
N TYR A 525 -14.59 34.64 -16.90
CA TYR A 525 -15.53 33.75 -16.22
C TYR A 525 -14.89 33.18 -14.96
N MET A 526 -15.69 33.00 -13.91
CA MET A 526 -15.26 32.45 -12.63
C MET A 526 -15.85 31.07 -12.40
N PHE A 527 -15.06 30.17 -11.83
CA PHE A 527 -15.56 28.87 -11.38
C PHE A 527 -16.64 29.08 -10.31
N SER A 528 -17.77 28.42 -10.50
CA SER A 528 -18.88 28.42 -9.57
C SER A 528 -19.41 27.01 -9.36
N ALA A 529 -19.75 26.70 -8.12
CA ALA A 529 -20.31 25.42 -7.71
C ALA A 529 -21.72 25.62 -7.13
N TYR A 530 -22.66 24.78 -7.54
CA TYR A 530 -24.01 24.73 -7.00
C TYR A 530 -24.25 23.41 -6.27
N ASN A 531 -24.46 23.50 -4.96
CA ASN A 531 -24.88 22.39 -4.11
C ASN A 531 -26.41 22.21 -4.26
N GLY A 532 -26.80 21.37 -5.22
CA GLY A 532 -28.19 21.01 -5.48
C GLY A 532 -28.71 19.92 -4.55
N ALA A 533 -30.02 19.71 -4.55
CA ALA A 533 -30.65 18.64 -3.78
C ALA A 533 -30.22 17.23 -4.24
N ASP A 534 -29.79 17.10 -5.50
CA ASP A 534 -29.49 15.84 -6.17
C ASP A 534 -28.03 15.73 -6.68
N GLY A 535 -27.22 16.76 -6.51
CA GLY A 535 -25.80 16.71 -6.87
C GLY A 535 -25.06 18.04 -6.78
N LEU A 536 -23.74 17.96 -6.97
CA LEU A 536 -22.85 19.09 -7.20
C LEU A 536 -22.78 19.40 -8.69
N TYR A 537 -23.18 20.61 -9.05
CA TYR A 537 -23.04 21.14 -10.40
C TYR A 537 -21.94 22.17 -10.44
N VAL A 538 -21.14 22.17 -11.51
CA VAL A 538 -20.02 23.10 -11.68
C VAL A 538 -20.04 23.74 -13.07
N ALA A 539 -19.74 25.03 -13.13
CA ALA A 539 -19.66 25.80 -14.35
C ALA A 539 -18.67 26.97 -14.21
N TYR A 540 -18.32 27.58 -15.34
CA TYR A 540 -17.76 28.92 -15.40
C TYR A 540 -18.86 29.92 -15.72
N VAL A 541 -19.05 30.91 -14.85
CA VAL A 541 -20.11 31.92 -14.96
C VAL A 541 -19.51 33.32 -15.00
N VAL A 542 -20.20 34.27 -15.62
CA VAL A 542 -19.78 35.66 -15.56
C VAL A 542 -19.99 36.15 -14.12
N PRO A 543 -18.96 36.70 -13.44
CA PRO A 543 -19.14 37.23 -12.09
C PRO A 543 -20.15 38.37 -12.09
N GLU A 544 -21.12 38.33 -11.16
CA GLU A 544 -22.18 39.34 -11.15
C GLU A 544 -21.60 40.74 -10.91
N PRO A 545 -22.10 41.79 -11.60
CA PRO A 545 -21.68 43.18 -11.37
C PRO A 545 -21.82 43.65 -9.92
N ALA A 546 -22.74 43.05 -9.16
CA ALA A 546 -22.99 43.35 -7.76
C ALA A 546 -21.87 42.89 -6.82
N GLU A 547 -21.19 41.78 -7.13
CA GLU A 547 -20.07 41.26 -6.33
C GLU A 547 -18.84 42.16 -6.49
N TRP A 548 -18.56 42.59 -7.72
CA TRP A 548 -17.57 43.64 -8.00
C TRP A 548 -17.92 44.95 -7.29
N ALA A 549 -19.18 45.38 -7.33
CA ALA A 549 -19.63 46.58 -6.64
C ALA A 549 -19.49 46.47 -5.11
N ALA A 550 -19.71 45.29 -4.51
CA ALA A 550 -19.52 45.03 -3.09
C ALA A 550 -18.03 45.03 -2.70
N ALA A 551 -17.17 44.40 -3.51
CA ALA A 551 -15.72 44.41 -3.32
C ALA A 551 -15.15 45.84 -3.40
N PHE A 552 -15.56 46.61 -4.42
CA PHE A 552 -15.21 48.03 -4.53
C PHE A 552 -15.82 48.87 -3.39
N GLY A 553 -17.02 48.53 -2.92
CA GLY A 553 -17.65 49.15 -1.76
C GLY A 553 -16.87 48.95 -0.45
N ILE A 554 -16.37 47.73 -0.20
CA ILE A 554 -15.53 47.40 0.97
C ILE A 554 -14.18 48.11 0.87
N LEU A 555 -13.54 48.12 -0.29
CA LEU A 555 -12.29 48.85 -0.53
C LEU A 555 -12.47 50.36 -0.33
N ALA A 556 -13.58 50.94 -0.79
CA ALA A 556 -13.91 52.34 -0.56
C ALA A 556 -14.14 52.66 0.92
N LEU A 557 -14.82 51.78 1.67
CA LEU A 557 -15.01 51.89 3.12
C LEU A 557 -13.68 51.79 3.89
N ALA A 558 -12.79 50.87 3.50
CA ALA A 558 -11.47 50.74 4.08
C ALA A 558 -10.59 51.98 3.82
N ALA A 559 -10.60 52.51 2.59
CA ALA A 559 -9.92 53.75 2.24
C ALA A 559 -10.47 54.96 3.01
N ALA A 560 -11.80 55.04 3.17
CA ALA A 560 -12.45 56.09 3.96
C ALA A 560 -12.08 55.99 5.45
N ALA A 561 -12.00 54.79 6.01
CA ALA A 561 -11.60 54.54 7.39
C ALA A 561 -10.13 54.92 7.65
N LEU A 562 -9.22 54.58 6.73
CA LEU A 562 -7.81 54.98 6.80
C LEU A 562 -7.64 56.51 6.71
N ARG A 563 -8.41 57.16 5.83
CA ARG A 563 -8.40 58.63 5.70
C ARG A 563 -8.96 59.34 6.94
N ARG A 564 -9.86 58.69 7.69
CA ARG A 564 -10.43 59.21 8.95
C ARG A 564 -9.54 58.97 10.16
N ARG A 565 -8.60 58.02 10.11
CA ARG A 565 -7.55 57.81 11.14
C ARG A 565 -6.31 58.69 10.93
N GLY A 566 -6.10 59.21 9.72
CA GLY A 566 -5.02 60.14 9.38
C GLY A 566 -5.38 61.63 9.48
N ARG A 567 -6.59 61.95 9.93
CA ARG A 567 -7.04 63.28 10.38
C ARG A 567 -7.31 63.22 11.86
#